data_AF-A0A1Q2D2D6-F1
#
_entry.id   AF-A0A1Q2D2D6-F1
#
_cell.length_a   1.000
_cell.length_b   1.000
_cell.length_c   1.000
_cell.angle_alpha   90.00
_cell.angle_beta   90.00
_cell.angle_gamma   90.00
#
_symmetry.space_group_name_H-M   'P 1'
#
loop_
_entity.id
_entity.type
_entity.pdbx_description
1 polymer ?
#
loop_
_entity_poly.entity_id
_entity_poly.type
_entity_poly.pdbx_seq_one_letter_code
_entity_poly.pdbx_strand_id
1 'polypeptide(L)'
;MVNVTLVTTPACHFCDDAHQRLHALERAGLLRLTAVPAESPQGEALIAEHRPGSFPLTLVAGRYFHAGRIPRGKLARLVDRLGAR
;
A
#
# COMPACT_ATOMS: atom_id res chain seq x y z
N MET A 1 8.07 14.09 -0.24
CA MET A 1 7.74 12.77 0.34
C MET A 1 6.36 12.32 -0.16
N VAL A 2 6.20 11.05 -0.56
CA VAL A 2 4.94 10.52 -1.12
C VAL A 2 4.21 9.70 -0.06
N ASN A 3 2.90 9.94 0.11
CA ASN A 3 2.06 9.17 1.03
C ASN A 3 1.60 7.87 0.38
N VAL A 4 1.69 6.77 1.12
CA VAL A 4 1.21 5.45 0.74
C VAL A 4 0.24 4.97 1.79
N THR A 5 -0.97 4.60 1.37
CA THR A 5 -1.98 4.00 2.24
C THR A 5 -2.04 2.51 1.93
N LEU A 6 -1.99 1.68 2.98
CA LEU A 6 -2.12 0.24 2.88
C LEU A 6 -3.33 -0.21 3.70
N VAL A 7 -4.42 -0.57 3.01
CA VAL A 7 -5.60 -1.12 3.65
C VAL A 7 -5.42 -2.63 3.84
N THR A 8 -5.53 -3.11 5.07
CA THR A 8 -5.21 -4.49 5.47
C THR A 8 -6.36 -5.17 6.19
N THR A 9 -6.41 -6.50 6.13
CA THR A 9 -7.30 -7.33 6.97
C THR A 9 -6.46 -8.20 7.91
N PRO A 10 -7.03 -8.69 9.01
CA PRO A 10 -6.43 -9.77 9.80
C PRO A 10 -6.15 -11.02 8.96
N ALA A 11 -5.17 -11.83 9.39
CA ALA A 11 -4.82 -13.14 8.80
C ALA A 11 -4.53 -13.12 7.28
N CYS A 12 -3.96 -12.02 6.77
CA CYS A 12 -3.69 -11.81 5.35
C CYS A 12 -2.18 -11.83 5.06
N HIS A 13 -1.67 -12.94 4.54
CA HIS A 13 -0.23 -13.08 4.24
C HIS A 13 0.29 -12.05 3.22
N PHE A 14 -0.53 -11.66 2.24
CA PHE A 14 -0.16 -10.59 1.29
C PHE A 14 -0.11 -9.21 1.93
N CYS A 15 -0.87 -9.00 3.02
CA CYS A 15 -0.86 -7.76 3.78
C CYS A 15 0.45 -7.66 4.56
N ASP A 16 0.91 -8.75 5.18
CA ASP A 16 2.20 -8.82 5.86
C ASP A 16 3.37 -8.56 4.90
N ASP A 17 3.38 -9.21 3.73
CA ASP A 17 4.40 -8.99 2.69
C ASP A 17 4.44 -7.52 2.24
N ALA A 18 3.28 -6.94 1.93
CA ALA A 18 3.20 -5.55 1.51
C ALA A 18 3.66 -4.59 2.61
N HIS A 19 3.25 -4.83 3.86
CA HIS A 19 3.64 -4.02 5.00
C HIS A 19 5.16 -4.05 5.19
N GLN A 20 5.79 -5.23 5.20
CA GLN A 20 7.23 -5.36 5.35
C GLN A 20 7.99 -4.61 4.25
N ARG A 21 7.57 -4.80 2.99
CA ARG A 21 8.25 -4.21 1.82
C ARG A 21 8.08 -2.69 1.77
N LEU A 22 6.89 -2.17 2.06
CA LEU A 22 6.64 -0.72 2.07
C LEU A 22 7.27 -0.04 3.29
N HIS A 23 7.27 -0.68 4.45
CA HIS A 23 7.93 -0.17 5.66
C HIS A 23 9.46 -0.10 5.48
N ALA A 24 10.07 -1.00 4.71
CA ALA A 24 11.48 -0.89 4.36
C ALA A 24 11.78 0.40 3.58
N LEU A 25 10.89 0.80 2.67
CA LEU A 25 11.01 2.05 1.91
C LEU A 25 10.75 3.29 2.77
N GLU A 26 9.82 3.20 3.73
CA GLU A 26 9.59 4.26 4.71
C GLU A 26 10.81 4.50 5.59
N ARG A 27 11.45 3.44 6.12
CA ARG A 27 12.71 3.58 6.89
C ARG A 27 13.85 4.17 6.07
N ALA A 28 13.84 3.95 4.76
CA ALA A 28 14.79 4.56 3.83
C ALA A 28 14.44 6.02 3.47
N GLY A 29 13.36 6.58 4.02
CA GLY A 29 12.93 7.96 3.79
C GLY A 29 12.27 8.21 2.42
N LEU A 30 11.95 7.14 1.67
CA LEU A 30 11.45 7.27 0.30
C LEU A 30 9.95 7.59 0.23
N LEU A 31 9.19 7.18 1.25
CA LEU A 31 7.74 7.37 1.34
C LEU A 31 7.29 7.45 2.80
N ARG A 32 6.04 7.87 3.02
CA ARG A 32 5.36 7.76 4.31
C ARG A 32 4.26 6.70 4.19
N LEU A 33 4.24 5.71 5.07
CA LEU A 33 3.29 4.62 5.07
C LEU A 33 2.21 4.86 6.13
N THR A 34 0.95 4.60 5.77
CA THR A 34 -0.17 4.57 6.70
C THR A 34 -0.93 3.26 6.50
N ALA A 35 -0.93 2.42 7.53
CA ALA A 35 -1.73 1.21 7.56
C ALA A 35 -3.15 1.55 8.05
N VAL A 36 -4.16 1.05 7.36
CA VAL A 36 -5.59 1.28 7.66
C VAL A 36 -6.28 -0.08 7.77
N PRO A 37 -6.88 -0.43 8.92
CA PRO A 37 -7.71 -1.62 9.02
C PRO A 37 -8.92 -1.54 8.08
N ALA A 38 -9.22 -2.62 7.37
CA ALA A 38 -10.35 -2.70 6.45
C ALA A 38 -11.69 -2.45 7.16
N GLU A 39 -11.80 -2.89 8.41
CA GLU A 39 -12.96 -2.73 9.30
C GLU A 39 -13.08 -1.34 9.94
N SER A 40 -12.13 -0.43 9.68
CA SER A 40 -12.25 0.95 10.16
C SER A 40 -13.16 1.76 9.23
N PRO A 41 -13.82 2.84 9.70
CA PRO A 41 -14.63 3.70 8.84
C PRO A 41 -13.86 4.24 7.62
N GLN A 42 -12.57 4.56 7.79
CA GLN A 42 -11.71 4.95 6.68
C GLN A 42 -11.45 3.79 5.72
N GLY A 43 -11.18 2.58 6.24
CA GLY A 43 -11.00 1.38 5.44
C GLY A 43 -12.23 1.07 4.60
N GLU A 44 -13.41 1.09 5.21
CA GLU A 44 -14.70 0.87 4.55
C GLU A 44 -14.92 1.88 3.40
N ALA A 45 -14.65 3.17 3.64
CA ALA A 45 -14.74 4.20 2.62
C ALA A 45 -13.79 3.93 1.42
N LEU A 46 -12.54 3.57 1.70
CA LEU A 46 -11.55 3.26 0.66
C LEU A 46 -11.90 1.99 -0.13
N ILE A 47 -12.49 0.99 0.52
CA ILE A 47 -12.98 -0.24 -0.12
C ILE A 47 -14.18 0.07 -1.01
N ALA A 48 -15.12 0.89 -0.53
CA ALA A 48 -16.30 1.30 -1.31
C ALA A 48 -15.90 2.09 -2.56
N GLU A 49 -14.91 2.98 -2.44
CA GLU A 49 -14.40 3.78 -3.56
C GLU A 49 -13.65 2.93 -4.60
N HIS A 50 -12.65 2.17 -4.14
CA HIS A 50 -11.70 1.52 -5.05
C HIS A 50 -12.05 0.07 -5.41
N ARG A 51 -13.00 -0.55 -4.71
CA ARG A 51 -13.52 -1.92 -4.93
C ARG A 51 -12.40 -2.95 -5.22
N PRO A 52 -11.42 -3.13 -4.31
CA PRO A 52 -10.30 -4.02 -4.55
C PRO A 52 -10.77 -5.48 -4.68
N GLY A 53 -10.25 -6.20 -5.68
CA GLY A 53 -10.54 -7.64 -5.86
C GLY A 53 -9.82 -8.56 -4.86
N SER A 54 -8.87 -8.04 -4.08
CA SER A 54 -8.17 -8.76 -3.00
C SER A 54 -7.46 -7.78 -2.07
N PHE A 55 -7.09 -8.24 -0.87
CA PHE A 55 -6.26 -7.47 0.06
C PHE A 55 -4.78 -7.84 -0.04
N PRO A 56 -3.87 -6.90 0.25
CA PRO A 56 -4.13 -5.52 0.67
C PRO A 56 -4.50 -4.59 -0.49
N LEU A 57 -5.22 -3.50 -0.21
CA LEU A 57 -5.35 -2.38 -1.15
C LEU A 57 -4.24 -1.37 -0.86
N THR A 58 -3.40 -1.11 -1.85
CA THR A 58 -2.34 -0.12 -1.79
C THR A 58 -2.70 1.10 -2.62
N LEU A 59 -2.62 2.28 -2.02
CA LEU A 59 -2.78 3.58 -2.68
C LEU A 59 -1.46 4.34 -2.62
N VAL A 60 -1.13 5.06 -3.69
CA VAL A 60 0.02 5.96 -3.75
C VAL A 60 -0.50 7.36 -4.06
N ALA A 61 -0.26 8.30 -3.16
CA ALA A 61 -0.82 9.66 -3.22
C ALA A 61 -2.36 9.65 -3.40
N GLY A 62 -3.05 8.79 -2.65
CA GLY A 62 -4.51 8.62 -2.71
C GLY A 62 -5.03 7.91 -3.96
N ARG A 63 -4.17 7.57 -4.94
CA ARG A 63 -4.59 6.89 -6.17
C ARG A 63 -4.37 5.39 -6.06
N TYR A 64 -5.29 4.61 -6.65
CA TYR A 64 -5.14 3.17 -6.76
C TYR A 64 -3.77 2.80 -7.33
N PHE A 65 -3.00 2.04 -6.54
CA PHE A 65 -1.74 1.48 -7.00
C PHE A 65 -1.93 -0.01 -7.29
N HIS A 66 -2.35 -0.82 -6.31
CA HIS A 66 -2.53 -2.25 -6.50
C HIS A 66 -3.44 -2.87 -5.43
N ALA A 67 -4.02 -4.03 -5.74
CA ALA A 67 -4.78 -4.87 -4.80
C ALA A 67 -4.18 -6.28 -4.83
N GLY A 68 -3.85 -6.84 -3.66
CA GLY A 68 -3.20 -8.14 -3.51
C GLY A 68 -1.67 -8.06 -3.43
N ARG A 69 -1.00 -9.19 -3.67
CA ARG A 69 0.48 -9.28 -3.62
C ARG A 69 1.12 -8.34 -4.62
N ILE A 70 1.83 -7.31 -4.13
CA ILE A 70 2.51 -6.32 -4.97
C ILE A 70 3.57 -7.00 -5.86
N PRO A 71 3.45 -6.97 -7.20
CA PRO A 71 4.45 -7.56 -8.07
C PRO A 71 5.83 -6.90 -7.86
N ARG A 72 6.90 -7.70 -7.84
CA ARG A 72 8.28 -7.20 -7.63
C ARG A 72 8.65 -6.07 -8.59
N GLY A 73 8.41 -6.26 -9.89
CA GLY A 73 8.70 -5.24 -10.90
C GLY A 73 7.86 -3.96 -10.76
N LYS A 74 6.64 -4.05 -10.21
CA LYS A 74 5.80 -2.88 -9.95
C LYS A 74 6.32 -2.06 -8.77
N LEU A 75 6.79 -2.75 -7.72
CA LEU A 75 7.44 -2.10 -6.58
C LEU A 75 8.78 -1.47 -6.99
N ALA A 76 9.60 -2.16 -7.79
CA ALA A 76 10.86 -1.62 -8.30
C ALA A 76 10.65 -0.29 -9.04
N ARG A 77 9.68 -0.24 -9.96
CA ARG A 77 9.31 1.00 -10.66
C ARG A 77 8.82 2.12 -9.74
N LEU A 78 8.19 1.77 -8.61
CA LEU A 78 7.83 2.77 -7.60
C LEU A 78 9.08 3.33 -6.93
N VAL A 79 10.02 2.46 -6.54
CA VAL A 79 11.30 2.87 -5.94
C VAL A 79 12.09 3.77 -6.89
N ASP A 80 12.22 3.40 -8.17
CA ASP A 80 12.94 4.20 -9.16
C ASP A 80 12.37 5.62 -9.27
N ARG A 81 11.04 5.75 -9.26
CA ARG A 81 10.36 7.06 -9.28
C ARG A 81 10.53 7.87 -8.01
N LEU A 82 10.68 7.21 -6.86
CA LEU A 82 10.88 7.86 -5.57
C LEU A 82 12.33 8.30 -5.37
N GLY A 83 13.31 7.53 -5.87
CA GLY A 83 14.74 7.86 -5.79
C GLY A 83 15.22 8.83 -6.86
N ALA A 84 14.49 8.99 -7.97
CA ALA A 84 14.76 10.01 -8.99
C ALA A 84 14.25 11.43 -8.61
N ARG A 85 13.68 11.59 -7.41
CA ARG A 85 13.13 12.85 -6.88
C ARG A 85 14.01 13.36 -5.75
#